data_AF-A0A7Y2CPP8-F1
#
_entry.id   AF-A0A7Y2CPP8-F1
#
_cell.length_a   1.000
_cell.length_b   1.000
_cell.length_c   1.000
_cell.angle_alpha   90.00
_cell.angle_beta   90.00
_cell.angle_gamma   90.00
#
_symmetry.space_group_name_H-M   'P 1'
#
loop_
_entity.id
_entity.type
_entity.pdbx_description
1 polymer ?
#
loop_
_entity_poly.entity_id
_entity_poly.type
_entity_poly.pdbx_seq_one_letter_code
_entity_poly.pdbx_strand_id
1 'polypeptide(L)'
;MKRIWWIGALAAVMMVFAIGLFQTDRPAVASPIEFTDVREETQKFIDYYNSIELTPEQELIKKKALSKIPAPCCSDNSAYTCCCPCNMAKSWWGLSHHLIVNEGFSADEVQAAVEGWIAFIGPKGFTGNACYTGGCVRPFHRNGCGGM
;
A
#
# COMPACT_ATOMS: atom_id res chain seq x y z
N MET A 1 -37.62 37.47 -61.82
CA MET A 1 -37.36 36.33 -60.92
C MET A 1 -36.92 36.88 -59.57
N LYS A 2 -37.77 36.78 -58.55
CA LYS A 2 -37.67 37.52 -57.28
C LYS A 2 -37.63 36.55 -56.09
N ARG A 3 -36.70 36.84 -55.17
CA ARG A 3 -36.72 36.64 -53.71
C ARG A 3 -36.41 35.26 -53.12
N ILE A 4 -35.12 35.10 -52.79
CA ILE A 4 -34.53 34.81 -51.47
C ILE A 4 -35.55 34.48 -50.36
N TRP A 5 -35.48 33.26 -49.83
CA TRP A 5 -36.12 32.85 -48.57
C TRP A 5 -35.12 32.10 -47.67
N TRP A 6 -34.81 32.75 -46.54
CA TRP A 6 -34.65 32.26 -45.18
C TRP A 6 -33.60 31.19 -44.81
N ILE A 7 -32.64 31.69 -44.02
CA ILE A 7 -31.81 31.04 -43.02
C ILE A 7 -32.67 30.20 -42.06
N GLY A 8 -32.29 28.94 -41.88
CA GLY A 8 -32.80 28.06 -40.83
C GLY A 8 -31.64 27.35 -40.16
N ALA A 9 -31.12 27.96 -39.08
CA ALA A 9 -30.17 27.35 -38.18
C ALA A 9 -30.87 26.25 -37.35
N LEU A 10 -30.24 25.09 -37.21
CA LEU A 10 -30.47 24.18 -36.08
C LEU A 10 -29.24 23.27 -35.93
N ALA A 11 -28.36 23.70 -35.05
CA ALA A 11 -27.31 22.87 -34.47
C ALA A 11 -27.96 21.88 -33.50
N ALA A 12 -27.67 20.59 -33.66
CA ALA A 12 -27.90 19.58 -32.65
C ALA A 12 -26.57 18.89 -32.35
N VAL A 13 -25.85 19.43 -31.36
CA VAL A 13 -24.70 18.82 -30.72
C VAL A 13 -25.22 17.67 -29.86
N MET A 14 -25.06 16.42 -30.32
CA MET A 14 -25.16 15.26 -29.43
C MET A 14 -23.80 15.00 -28.79
N MET A 15 -23.57 15.59 -27.61
CA MET A 15 -22.56 15.10 -26.68
C MET A 15 -23.03 13.77 -26.12
N VAL A 16 -22.41 12.66 -26.57
CA VAL A 16 -22.50 11.39 -25.86
C VAL A 16 -21.45 11.42 -24.75
N PHE A 17 -21.88 11.81 -23.55
CA PHE A 17 -21.15 11.51 -22.32
C PHE A 17 -21.26 10.00 -22.08
N ALA A 18 -20.29 9.23 -22.58
CA ALA A 18 -20.08 7.86 -22.12
C ALA A 18 -19.48 7.94 -20.71
N ILE A 19 -20.36 7.86 -19.72
CA ILE A 19 -20.04 7.60 -18.32
C ILE A 19 -19.35 6.23 -18.27
N GLY A 20 -18.01 6.26 -18.25
CA GLY A 20 -17.17 5.09 -18.14
C GLY A 20 -17.01 4.66 -16.69
N LEU A 21 -17.87 3.73 -16.28
CA LEU A 21 -17.60 2.63 -15.33
C LEU A 21 -17.33 3.01 -13.87
N PHE A 22 -18.42 2.94 -13.10
CA PHE A 22 -18.52 2.41 -11.74
C PHE A 22 -17.27 1.66 -11.25
N GLN A 23 -16.63 2.20 -10.21
CA GLN A 23 -15.85 1.39 -9.27
C GLN A 23 -16.82 0.39 -8.65
N THR A 24 -16.71 -0.88 -9.01
CA THR A 24 -17.38 -1.95 -8.29
C THR A 24 -16.82 -1.98 -6.87
N ASP A 25 -17.69 -1.79 -5.89
CA ASP A 25 -17.42 -2.02 -4.47
C ASP A 25 -16.82 -3.44 -4.31
N ARG A 26 -15.49 -3.53 -4.23
CA ARG A 26 -14.85 -4.75 -3.75
C ARG A 26 -15.19 -4.86 -2.27
N PRO A 27 -15.80 -5.96 -1.80
CA PRO A 27 -16.00 -6.17 -0.38
C PRO A 27 -14.65 -6.12 0.33
N ALA A 28 -14.61 -5.61 1.57
CA ALA A 28 -13.39 -5.58 2.37
C ALA A 28 -12.87 -7.02 2.55
N VAL A 29 -11.81 -7.37 1.83
CA VAL A 29 -11.27 -8.73 1.78
C VAL A 29 -10.31 -8.91 2.95
N ALA A 30 -10.41 -10.06 3.64
CA ALA A 30 -9.27 -10.62 4.37
C ALA A 30 -8.04 -10.60 3.44
N SER A 31 -6.82 -10.37 3.96
CA SER A 31 -5.66 -10.25 3.07
C SER A 31 -5.57 -11.47 2.14
N PRO A 32 -5.66 -11.29 0.81
CA PRO A 32 -5.67 -12.39 -0.14
C PRO A 32 -4.29 -13.04 -0.31
N ILE A 33 -3.29 -12.58 0.44
CA ILE A 33 -1.89 -12.97 0.32
C ILE A 33 -1.60 -14.01 1.40
N GLU A 34 -1.22 -15.21 0.95
CA GLU A 34 -0.68 -16.24 1.83
C GLU A 34 0.84 -16.05 1.94
N PHE A 35 1.32 -15.81 3.15
CA PHE A 35 2.76 -15.75 3.46
C PHE A 35 3.25 -17.13 3.91
N THR A 36 4.44 -17.50 3.48
CA THR A 36 4.94 -18.88 3.65
C THR A 36 6.36 -18.95 4.21
N ASP A 37 7.21 -17.96 3.92
CA ASP A 37 8.59 -17.95 4.39
C ASP A 37 9.03 -16.53 4.78
N VAL A 38 9.24 -16.31 6.07
CA VAL A 38 9.63 -15.01 6.61
C VAL A 38 10.91 -14.49 5.96
N ARG A 39 11.92 -15.33 5.74
CA ARG A 39 13.24 -14.88 5.28
C ARG A 39 13.21 -14.54 3.79
N GLU A 40 12.68 -15.43 2.98
CA GLU A 40 12.61 -15.25 1.52
C GLU A 40 11.73 -14.05 1.17
N GLU A 41 10.55 -13.95 1.78
CA GLU A 41 9.61 -12.88 1.50
C GLU A 41 10.10 -11.53 2.04
N THR A 42 10.79 -11.51 3.19
CA THR A 42 11.47 -10.28 3.66
C THR A 42 12.45 -9.77 2.61
N GLN A 43 13.31 -10.63 2.07
CA GLN A 43 14.28 -10.22 1.06
C GLN A 43 13.58 -9.73 -0.21
N LYS A 44 12.59 -10.49 -0.70
CA LYS A 44 11.78 -10.14 -1.88
C LYS A 44 11.13 -8.77 -1.73
N PHE A 45 10.55 -8.48 -0.56
CA PHE A 45 9.92 -7.19 -0.32
C PHE A 45 10.94 -6.06 -0.16
N ILE A 46 12.10 -6.32 0.45
CA ILE A 46 13.20 -5.33 0.45
C ILE A 46 13.62 -5.00 -0.98
N ASP A 47 13.69 -6.00 -1.86
CA ASP A 47 14.03 -5.78 -3.27
C ASP A 47 12.98 -4.90 -3.96
N TYR A 48 11.69 -5.15 -3.72
CA TYR A 48 10.60 -4.27 -4.19
C TYR A 48 10.74 -2.84 -3.70
N TYR A 49 11.05 -2.63 -2.42
CA TYR A 49 11.27 -1.29 -1.87
C TYR A 49 12.40 -0.54 -2.58
N ASN A 50 13.44 -1.25 -3.03
CA ASN A 50 14.57 -0.63 -3.71
C ASN A 50 14.32 -0.41 -5.21
N SER A 51 13.42 -1.19 -5.84
CA SER A 51 13.22 -1.17 -7.30
C SER A 51 11.94 -0.49 -7.76
N ILE A 52 10.94 -0.34 -6.89
CA ILE A 52 9.63 0.22 -7.24
C ILE A 52 9.53 1.64 -6.70
N GLU A 53 9.38 2.60 -7.60
CA GLU A 53 9.13 4.00 -7.24
C GLU A 53 7.62 4.28 -7.27
N LEU A 54 7.11 4.93 -6.24
CA LEU A 54 5.71 5.36 -6.18
C LEU A 54 5.53 6.74 -6.79
N THR A 55 4.48 6.91 -7.59
CA THR A 55 4.00 8.27 -7.94
C THR A 55 3.42 8.97 -6.71
N PRO A 56 3.25 10.31 -6.75
CA PRO A 56 2.62 11.03 -5.65
C PRO A 56 1.24 10.48 -5.26
N GLU A 57 0.42 10.10 -6.24
CA GLU A 57 -0.92 9.53 -6.01
C GLU A 57 -0.84 8.16 -5.32
N GLN A 58 0.13 7.34 -5.72
CA GLN A 58 0.37 6.03 -5.11
C GLN A 58 0.90 6.16 -3.67
N GLU A 59 1.77 7.14 -3.40
CA GLU A 59 2.24 7.42 -2.04
C GLU A 59 1.09 7.85 -1.13
N LEU A 60 0.04 8.51 -1.64
CA LEU A 60 -1.17 8.81 -0.86
C LEU A 60 -1.93 7.53 -0.45
N ILE A 61 -1.96 6.50 -1.31
CA ILE A 61 -2.56 5.19 -0.98
C ILE A 61 -1.75 4.54 0.15
N LYS A 62 -0.42 4.46 0.00
CA LYS A 62 0.48 3.93 1.03
C LYS A 62 0.34 4.69 2.35
N LYS A 63 0.30 6.02 2.30
CA LYS A 63 0.09 6.86 3.48
C LYS A 63 -1.23 6.55 4.17
N LYS A 64 -2.34 6.49 3.43
CA LYS A 64 -3.67 6.18 3.98
C LYS A 64 -3.72 4.80 4.64
N ALA A 65 -3.07 3.81 4.04
CA ALA A 65 -2.99 2.45 4.57
C ALA A 65 -2.13 2.40 5.86
N LEU A 66 -0.87 2.81 5.74
CA LEU A 66 0.15 2.56 6.77
C LEU A 66 0.07 3.49 7.97
N SER A 67 -0.58 4.65 7.86
CA SER A 67 -0.70 5.59 8.98
C SER A 67 -1.58 5.08 10.13
N LYS A 68 -2.41 4.07 9.87
CA LYS A 68 -3.30 3.45 10.88
C LYS A 68 -2.64 2.30 11.64
N ILE A 69 -1.50 1.81 11.15
CA ILE A 69 -0.81 0.65 11.71
C ILE A 69 0.31 1.17 12.60
N PRO A 70 0.34 0.89 13.91
CA PRO A 70 1.50 1.20 14.75
C PRO A 70 2.75 0.44 14.27
N ALA A 71 3.92 1.09 14.25
CA ALA A 71 5.16 0.40 13.88
C ALA A 71 5.53 -0.62 14.97
N PRO A 72 5.73 -1.91 14.63
CA PRO A 72 5.93 -2.95 15.64
C PRO A 72 7.20 -2.78 16.49
N CYS A 73 8.23 -2.13 15.95
CA CYS A 73 9.50 -1.92 16.64
C CYS A 73 9.56 -0.62 17.46
N CYS A 74 8.65 0.33 17.22
CA CYS A 74 8.57 1.65 17.84
C CYS A 74 7.11 2.14 17.78
N SER A 75 6.30 1.83 18.78
CA SER A 75 4.86 2.09 18.77
C SER A 75 4.48 3.57 18.79
N ASP A 76 5.45 4.45 19.05
CA ASP A 76 5.28 5.91 18.99
C ASP A 76 5.05 6.41 17.55
N ASN A 77 5.38 5.59 16.56
CA ASN A 77 5.23 5.88 15.15
C ASN A 77 4.26 4.89 14.48
N SER A 78 3.76 5.29 13.31
CA SER A 78 3.04 4.38 12.42
C SER A 78 4.00 3.61 11.52
N ALA A 79 3.54 2.55 10.86
CA ALA A 79 4.27 1.86 9.81
C ALA A 79 4.64 2.80 8.64
N TYR A 80 3.90 3.90 8.46
CA TYR A 80 4.24 4.97 7.51
C TYR A 80 5.40 5.85 8.01
N THR A 81 5.34 6.29 9.27
CA THR A 81 6.30 7.23 9.88
C THR A 81 7.44 6.55 10.63
N CYS A 82 7.61 5.23 10.47
CA CYS A 82 8.65 4.46 11.16
C CYS A 82 10.03 5.07 10.93
N CYS A 83 10.74 5.36 12.02
CA CYS A 83 11.94 6.19 12.03
C CYS A 83 13.19 5.52 11.44
N CYS A 84 13.19 4.20 11.24
CA CYS A 84 14.36 3.46 10.79
C CYS A 84 14.05 2.64 9.54
N PRO A 85 14.89 2.70 8.48
CA PRO A 85 14.79 1.82 7.32
C PRO A 85 15.39 0.44 7.63
N CYS A 86 14.94 -0.20 8.71
CA CYS A 86 15.33 -1.56 9.07
C CYS A 86 14.70 -2.58 8.12
N ASN A 87 15.18 -3.82 8.14
CA ASN A 87 14.66 -4.88 7.26
C ASN A 87 13.15 -5.09 7.44
N MET A 88 12.65 -4.99 8.67
CA MET A 88 11.22 -5.05 8.94
C MET A 88 10.47 -3.91 8.23
N ALA A 89 10.93 -2.67 8.38
CA ALA A 89 10.27 -1.53 7.76
C ALA A 89 10.29 -1.57 6.23
N LYS A 90 11.46 -1.87 5.67
CA LYS A 90 11.63 -2.06 4.24
C LYS A 90 10.73 -3.18 3.69
N SER A 91 10.53 -4.26 4.44
CA SER A 91 9.67 -5.36 4.00
C SER A 91 8.21 -4.93 3.84
N TRP A 92 7.59 -4.24 4.80
CA TRP A 92 6.20 -3.80 4.59
C TRP A 92 6.10 -2.62 3.62
N TRP A 93 7.12 -1.76 3.53
CA TRP A 93 7.14 -0.68 2.54
C TRP A 93 7.21 -1.23 1.12
N GLY A 94 8.08 -2.20 0.87
CA GLY A 94 8.20 -2.83 -0.45
C GLY A 94 7.03 -3.74 -0.79
N LEU A 95 6.45 -4.45 0.18
CA LEU A 95 5.16 -5.12 0.00
C LEU A 95 4.10 -4.11 -0.44
N SER A 96 3.99 -2.97 0.25
CA SER A 96 3.04 -1.91 -0.13
C SER A 96 3.31 -1.39 -1.54
N HIS A 97 4.58 -1.20 -1.92
CA HIS A 97 4.96 -0.73 -3.25
C HIS A 97 4.48 -1.70 -4.34
N HIS A 98 4.77 -2.99 -4.19
CA HIS A 98 4.34 -4.01 -5.13
C HIS A 98 2.82 -4.08 -5.26
N LEU A 99 2.10 -4.09 -4.12
CA LEU A 99 0.63 -4.18 -4.14
C LEU A 99 -0.03 -2.97 -4.79
N ILE A 100 0.52 -1.78 -4.60
CA ILE A 100 -0.04 -0.57 -5.21
C ILE A 100 0.28 -0.51 -6.70
N VAL A 101 1.52 -0.80 -7.09
CA VAL A 101 1.99 -0.58 -8.47
C VAL A 101 1.63 -1.73 -9.40
N ASN A 102 1.86 -2.98 -8.96
CA ASN A 102 1.68 -4.16 -9.81
C ASN A 102 0.28 -4.76 -9.69
N GLU A 103 -0.29 -4.76 -8.48
CA GLU A 103 -1.57 -5.41 -8.20
C GLU A 103 -2.76 -4.43 -8.16
N GLY A 104 -2.50 -3.12 -8.13
CA GLY A 104 -3.53 -2.08 -8.13
C GLY A 104 -4.40 -2.06 -6.87
N PHE A 105 -3.84 -2.46 -5.72
CA PHE A 105 -4.58 -2.52 -4.45
C PHE A 105 -4.97 -1.14 -3.94
N SER A 106 -6.15 -1.08 -3.34
CA SER A 106 -6.63 0.07 -2.57
C SER A 106 -5.93 0.19 -1.22
N ALA A 107 -6.10 1.34 -0.55
CA ALA A 107 -5.47 1.56 0.76
C ALA A 107 -5.92 0.56 1.82
N ASP A 108 -7.17 0.11 1.80
CA ASP A 108 -7.68 -0.82 2.80
C ASP A 108 -7.18 -2.26 2.54
N GLU A 109 -7.03 -2.65 1.26
CA GLU A 109 -6.40 -3.93 0.88
C GLU A 109 -4.90 -3.96 1.24
N VAL A 110 -4.17 -2.85 1.01
CA VAL A 110 -2.76 -2.71 1.43
C VAL A 110 -2.63 -2.76 2.94
N GLN A 111 -3.52 -2.09 3.67
CA GLN A 111 -3.51 -2.12 5.14
C GLN A 111 -3.67 -3.56 5.64
N ALA A 112 -4.67 -4.29 5.16
CA ALA A 112 -4.93 -5.67 5.57
C ALA A 112 -3.73 -6.59 5.25
N ALA A 113 -3.09 -6.42 4.10
CA ALA A 113 -1.89 -7.18 3.74
C ALA A 113 -0.70 -6.90 4.64
N VAL A 114 -0.47 -5.64 5.01
CA VAL A 114 0.65 -5.28 5.88
C VAL A 114 0.40 -5.72 7.32
N GLU A 115 -0.83 -5.62 7.83
CA GLU A 115 -1.22 -6.18 9.13
C GLU A 115 -1.02 -7.70 9.14
N GLY A 116 -1.43 -8.40 8.06
CA GLY A 116 -1.20 -9.83 7.88
C GLY A 116 0.29 -10.19 7.88
N TRP A 117 1.12 -9.43 7.17
CA TRP A 117 2.57 -9.63 7.14
C TRP A 117 3.18 -9.43 8.53
N ILE A 118 2.81 -8.36 9.24
CA ILE A 118 3.29 -8.07 10.60
C ILE A 118 2.91 -9.22 11.56
N ALA A 119 1.68 -9.73 11.48
CA ALA A 119 1.24 -10.86 12.28
C ALA A 119 2.01 -12.15 11.94
N PHE A 120 2.30 -12.37 10.67
CA PHE A 120 3.06 -13.53 10.19
C PHE A 120 4.51 -13.54 10.70
N ILE A 121 5.21 -12.40 10.60
CA ILE A 121 6.62 -12.31 11.05
C ILE A 121 6.79 -12.27 12.57
N GLY A 122 5.71 -11.96 13.30
CA GLY A 122 5.69 -11.87 14.75
C GLY A 122 4.42 -12.48 15.34
N PRO A 123 4.24 -13.81 15.29
CA PRO A 123 2.99 -14.46 15.72
C PRO A 123 2.70 -14.33 17.22
N LYS A 124 3.72 -13.95 18.01
CA LYS A 124 3.61 -13.66 19.45
C LYS A 124 3.46 -12.16 19.74
N GLY A 125 3.37 -11.33 18.71
CA GLY A 125 3.41 -9.88 18.78
C GLY A 125 4.81 -9.30 18.99
N PHE A 126 4.87 -7.98 18.97
CA PHE A 126 6.07 -7.18 19.23
C PHE A 126 5.83 -6.26 20.42
N THR A 127 6.89 -5.90 21.13
CA THR A 127 6.78 -5.07 22.33
C THR A 127 6.57 -3.59 22.05
N GLY A 128 6.76 -3.13 20.81
CA GLY A 128 6.69 -1.70 20.46
C GLY A 128 7.90 -0.87 20.90
N ASN A 129 8.89 -1.46 21.58
CA ASN A 129 10.07 -0.73 22.10
C ASN A 129 11.41 -1.36 21.68
N ALA A 130 11.40 -2.23 20.67
CA ALA A 130 12.60 -2.92 20.20
C ALA A 130 13.67 -1.92 19.73
N CYS A 131 13.29 -0.79 19.13
CA CYS A 131 14.24 0.26 18.72
C CYS A 131 15.03 0.84 19.91
N TYR A 132 14.41 0.93 21.09
CA TYR A 132 15.02 1.53 22.27
C TYR A 132 15.81 0.54 23.14
N THR A 133 15.69 -0.75 22.86
CA THR A 133 16.21 -1.85 23.69
C THR A 133 17.19 -2.75 22.93
N GLY A 134 17.80 -2.25 21.84
CA GLY A 134 18.78 -3.00 21.06
C GLY A 134 18.16 -4.12 20.20
N GLY A 135 16.95 -3.92 19.68
CA GLY A 135 16.26 -4.84 18.77
C GLY A 135 16.82 -4.89 17.35
N CYS A 136 17.65 -3.93 16.96
CA CYS A 136 18.06 -3.74 15.57
C CYS A 136 18.74 -4.96 14.95
N VAL A 137 19.63 -5.65 15.67
CA VAL A 137 20.35 -6.82 15.13
C VAL A 137 19.62 -8.15 15.34
N ARG A 138 18.48 -8.14 16.06
CA ARG A 138 17.74 -9.35 16.37
C ARG A 138 16.80 -9.72 15.22
N PRO A 139 16.57 -11.02 14.99
CA PRO A 139 15.56 -11.48 14.04
C PRO A 139 14.14 -11.21 14.58
N PHE A 140 13.15 -11.18 13.69
CA PHE A 140 11.76 -10.83 14.01
C PHE A 140 11.17 -11.71 15.12
N HIS A 141 11.38 -13.03 15.03
CA HIS A 141 10.91 -14.00 16.02
C HIS A 141 11.51 -13.82 17.43
N ARG A 142 12.54 -12.98 17.59
CA ARG A 142 13.13 -12.58 18.88
C ARG A 142 12.87 -11.12 19.23
N ASN A 143 11.76 -10.56 18.73
CA ASN A 143 11.35 -9.17 18.96
C ASN A 143 12.43 -8.17 18.49
N GLY A 144 12.98 -8.45 17.30
CA GLY A 144 13.93 -7.58 16.60
C GLY A 144 13.34 -6.99 15.33
N CYS A 145 14.07 -6.07 14.68
CA CYS A 145 13.57 -5.35 13.51
C CYS A 145 14.55 -5.28 12.31
N GLY A 146 15.82 -5.61 12.50
CA GLY A 146 16.82 -5.54 11.42
C GLY A 146 17.58 -6.85 11.17
N GLY A 147 17.54 -7.83 12.08
CA GLY A 147 18.05 -9.16 11.78
C GLY A 147 17.10 -9.90 10.83
N MET A 148 17.66 -10.62 9.86
CA MET A 148 16.94 -11.64 9.07
C MET A 148 17.31 -13.03 9.60
#